data_AF-A0A1M3H0S4-F1
#
_entry.id   AF-A0A1M3H0S4-F1
#
_cell.length_a   1.000
_cell.length_b   1.000
_cell.length_c   1.000
_cell.angle_alpha   90.00
_cell.angle_beta   90.00
_cell.angle_gamma   90.00
#
_symmetry.space_group_name_H-M   'P 1'
#
loop_
_entity.id
_entity.type
_entity.pdbx_description
1 polymer ?
#
loop_
_entity_poly.entity_id
_entity_poly.type
_entity_poly.pdbx_seq_one_letter_code
_entity_poly.pdbx_strand_id
1 'polypeptide(L)'
;MKANKTLILTATVLTAPLAVLMTGCDNTSEKQAEEQAEEQIIPEVNEENCKPKNIDKIKNKEMQQEFSNRCFLRNNFKPSPKREW
;
A
#
# COMPACT_ATOMS: atom_id res chain seq x y z
N MET A 1 10.60 -54.87 -40.85
CA MET A 1 9.71 -53.71 -41.07
C MET A 1 9.95 -52.71 -39.97
N LYS A 2 10.22 -51.45 -40.37
CA LYS A 2 10.09 -50.17 -39.66
C LYS A 2 10.36 -50.09 -38.15
N ALA A 3 11.35 -49.26 -37.82
CA ALA A 3 11.58 -48.61 -36.53
C ALA A 3 10.35 -47.77 -36.07
N ASN A 4 10.59 -46.92 -35.05
CA ASN A 4 9.79 -45.77 -34.60
C ASN A 4 9.04 -46.07 -33.27
N LYS A 5 9.07 -45.27 -32.20
CA LYS A 5 9.31 -43.82 -32.09
C LYS A 5 10.01 -43.47 -30.78
N THR A 6 11.03 -42.64 -30.92
CA THR A 6 11.67 -41.76 -29.95
C THR A 6 10.66 -41.13 -28.98
N LEU A 7 10.88 -41.37 -27.69
CA LEU A 7 10.18 -40.72 -26.59
C LEU A 7 10.81 -39.33 -26.42
N ILE A 8 10.15 -38.32 -26.98
CA ILE A 8 10.59 -36.92 -26.88
C ILE A 8 10.27 -36.43 -25.46
N LEU A 9 11.27 -36.41 -24.58
CA LEU A 9 11.25 -35.53 -23.41
C LEU A 9 11.44 -34.10 -23.90
N THR A 10 10.33 -33.38 -24.10
CA THR A 10 10.38 -31.93 -24.27
C THR A 10 10.65 -31.31 -22.90
N ALA A 11 11.91 -30.99 -22.63
CA ALA A 11 12.31 -30.15 -21.54
C ALA A 11 11.56 -28.81 -21.65
N THR A 12 10.63 -28.58 -20.75
CA THR A 12 9.94 -27.31 -20.56
C THR A 12 10.97 -26.22 -20.35
N VAL A 13 10.95 -25.26 -21.28
CA VAL A 13 11.77 -24.06 -21.30
C VAL A 13 11.64 -23.34 -19.97
N LEU A 14 12.78 -23.15 -19.30
CA LEU A 14 12.92 -22.32 -18.12
C LEU A 14 12.72 -20.86 -18.54
N THR A 15 11.49 -20.37 -18.53
CA THR A 15 11.20 -18.94 -18.67
C THR A 15 11.63 -18.25 -17.38
N ALA A 16 12.82 -17.67 -17.37
CA ALA A 16 13.26 -16.74 -16.33
C ALA A 16 12.50 -15.41 -16.49
N PRO A 17 11.63 -15.01 -15.54
CA PRO A 17 11.14 -13.65 -15.53
C PRO A 17 12.29 -12.74 -15.08
N LEU A 18 12.80 -11.90 -15.99
CA LEU A 18 13.57 -10.72 -15.58
C LEU A 18 12.61 -9.81 -14.81
N ALA A 19 12.70 -9.84 -13.48
CA ALA A 19 12.03 -8.89 -12.62
C ALA A 19 12.52 -7.48 -12.99
N VAL A 20 11.60 -6.68 -13.51
CA VAL A 20 11.80 -5.27 -13.80
C VAL A 20 12.07 -4.57 -12.46
N LEU A 21 13.28 -4.02 -12.30
CA LEU A 21 13.62 -3.14 -11.19
C LEU A 21 12.89 -1.80 -11.37
N MET A 22 11.65 -1.73 -10.90
CA MET A 22 11.02 -0.46 -10.58
C MET A 22 11.51 -0.04 -9.19
N THR A 23 12.70 0.57 -9.12
CA THR A 23 13.05 1.41 -7.97
C THR A 23 12.36 2.76 -8.17
N GLY A 24 11.03 2.77 -8.06
CA GLY A 24 10.29 3.97 -7.73
C GLY A 24 10.49 4.22 -6.24
N CYS A 25 10.94 5.42 -5.86
CA CYS A 25 10.88 5.90 -4.49
C CYS A 25 9.43 6.27 -4.16
N ASP A 26 8.55 5.28 -4.19
CA ASP A 26 7.19 5.37 -3.71
C ASP A 26 7.08 4.26 -2.69
N ASN A 27 7.26 4.61 -1.41
CA ASN A 27 6.91 3.74 -0.31
C ASN A 27 5.38 3.64 -0.23
N THR A 28 4.76 3.08 -1.26
CA THR A 28 3.37 2.69 -1.24
C THR A 28 3.37 1.19 -1.09
N SER A 29 3.31 0.76 0.16
CA SER A 29 2.84 -0.59 0.49
C SER A 29 1.37 -0.66 0.10
N GLU A 30 1.08 -0.82 -1.19
CA GLU A 30 -0.26 -1.12 -1.73
C GLU A 30 -0.62 -2.60 -1.52
N LYS A 31 0.27 -3.37 -0.91
CA LYS A 31 0.06 -4.76 -0.52
C LYS A 31 0.08 -4.94 0.98
N GLN A 32 -0.66 -4.11 1.72
CA GLN A 32 -0.99 -4.38 3.13
C GLN A 32 -2.11 -3.48 3.67
N ALA A 33 -3.12 -3.14 2.86
CA ALA A 33 -4.31 -2.41 3.33
C ALA A 33 -5.59 -3.26 3.36
N GLU A 34 -5.54 -4.54 2.94
CA GLU A 34 -6.75 -5.34 2.77
C GLU A 34 -6.78 -6.66 3.56
N GLU A 35 -5.69 -7.06 4.24
CA GLU A 35 -5.61 -8.36 4.92
C GLU A 35 -5.13 -8.26 6.37
N GLN A 36 -5.74 -7.36 7.16
CA GLN A 36 -5.78 -7.51 8.62
C GLN A 36 -6.86 -6.63 9.26
N ALA A 37 -8.05 -6.58 8.64
CA ALA A 37 -9.24 -6.02 9.26
C ALA A 37 -9.99 -7.08 10.07
N GLU A 38 -9.32 -7.72 11.04
CA GLU A 38 -10.00 -8.46 12.09
C GLU A 38 -10.14 -7.51 13.30
N GLU A 39 -11.34 -6.92 13.41
CA GLU A 39 -11.93 -6.29 14.60
C GLU A 39 -11.35 -5.00 15.20
N GLN A 40 -10.60 -4.17 14.46
CA GLN A 40 -10.47 -2.75 14.84
C GLN A 40 -11.01 -1.83 13.75
N ILE A 41 -12.26 -1.41 13.94
CA ILE A 41 -12.93 -0.41 13.11
C ILE A 41 -12.09 0.88 13.17
N ILE A 42 -11.37 1.18 12.09
CA ILE A 42 -10.69 2.48 11.95
C ILE A 42 -11.79 3.55 11.89
N PRO A 43 -11.73 4.59 12.76
CA PRO A 43 -12.76 5.62 12.79
C PRO A 43 -12.81 6.40 11.47
N GLU A 44 -13.96 7.03 11.18
CA GLU A 44 -14.10 7.92 10.03
C GLU A 44 -13.25 9.19 10.22
N VAL A 45 -12.63 9.70 9.15
CA VAL A 45 -11.84 10.94 9.19
C VAL A 45 -12.77 12.15 9.12
N ASN A 46 -13.09 12.75 10.28
CA ASN A 46 -13.92 13.95 10.40
C ASN A 46 -13.37 14.90 11.49
N GLU A 47 -14.00 16.08 11.68
CA GLU A 47 -13.53 17.07 12.67
C GLU A 47 -13.49 16.55 14.09
N GLU A 48 -14.48 15.74 14.47
CA GLU A 48 -14.57 15.18 15.80
C GLU A 48 -13.46 14.14 16.01
N ASN A 49 -13.33 13.17 15.11
CA ASN A 49 -12.39 12.07 15.24
C ASN A 49 -10.92 12.53 15.07
N CYS A 50 -10.67 13.61 14.33
CA CYS A 50 -9.34 14.19 14.19
C CYS A 50 -8.87 15.02 15.39
N LYS A 51 -9.66 15.11 16.47
CA LYS A 51 -9.20 15.69 17.74
C LYS A 51 -8.15 14.78 18.37
N PRO A 52 -7.04 15.32 18.94
CA PRO A 52 -6.01 14.51 19.58
C PRO A 52 -6.56 13.49 20.59
N LYS A 53 -7.51 13.93 21.43
CA LYS A 53 -8.21 13.10 22.43
C LYS A 53 -8.92 11.86 21.84
N ASN A 54 -9.36 11.93 20.59
CA ASN A 54 -10.06 10.82 19.92
C ASN A 54 -9.07 9.91 19.17
N ILE A 55 -8.00 10.48 18.60
CA ILE A 55 -6.88 9.73 18.02
C ILE A 55 -6.17 8.87 19.09
N ASP A 56 -6.04 9.39 20.32
CA ASP A 56 -5.43 8.67 21.46
C ASP A 56 -6.19 7.42 21.89
N LYS A 57 -7.45 7.27 21.47
CA LYS A 57 -8.27 6.07 21.76
C LYS A 57 -7.93 4.89 20.85
N ILE A 58 -7.19 5.11 19.77
CA ILE A 58 -6.76 4.05 18.85
C ILE A 58 -5.65 3.25 19.51
N LYS A 59 -5.93 1.99 19.83
CA LYS A 59 -5.03 1.12 20.60
C LYS A 59 -3.82 0.65 19.77
N ASN A 60 -4.06 0.30 18.51
CA ASN A 60 -3.00 -0.08 17.59
C ASN A 60 -2.20 1.17 17.20
N LYS A 61 -0.89 1.16 17.46
CA LYS A 61 0.01 2.29 17.20
C LYS A 61 0.21 2.58 15.71
N GLU A 62 0.25 1.55 14.89
CA GLU A 62 0.33 1.69 13.43
C GLU A 62 -0.93 2.35 12.88
N MET A 63 -2.11 1.87 13.30
CA MET A 63 -3.38 2.49 12.90
C MET A 63 -3.55 3.90 13.47
N GLN A 64 -3.03 4.17 14.67
CA GLN A 64 -3.03 5.51 15.26
C GLN A 64 -2.23 6.48 14.39
N GLN A 65 -1.04 6.06 13.95
CA GLN A 65 -0.17 6.86 13.09
C GLN A 65 -0.79 7.07 11.71
N GLU A 66 -1.32 6.01 11.10
CA GLU A 66 -2.00 6.09 9.81
C GLU A 66 -3.21 7.03 9.86
N PHE A 67 -4.06 6.88 10.88
CA PHE A 67 -5.21 7.73 11.07
C PHE A 67 -4.81 9.20 11.32
N SER A 68 -3.75 9.43 12.10
CA SER A 68 -3.19 10.77 12.33
C SER A 68 -2.73 11.42 11.02
N ASN A 69 -2.06 10.67 10.16
CA ASN A 69 -1.64 11.14 8.84
C ASN A 69 -2.84 11.52 7.97
N ARG A 70 -3.90 10.70 7.96
CA ARG A 70 -5.13 11.00 7.21
C ARG A 70 -5.81 12.28 7.73
N CYS A 71 -5.82 12.50 9.04
CA CYS A 71 -6.33 13.73 9.64
C CYS A 71 -5.49 14.98 9.28
N PHE A 72 -4.17 14.84 9.16
CA PHE A 72 -3.30 15.91 8.69
C PHE A 72 -3.58 16.27 7.21
N LEU A 73 -3.74 15.26 6.36
CA LEU A 73 -3.99 15.43 4.93
C LEU A 73 -5.40 15.97 4.62
N ARG A 74 -6.37 15.80 5.53
CA ARG A 74 -7.73 16.35 5.38
C ARG A 74 -7.74 17.89 5.30
N ASN A 75 -6.70 18.56 5.80
CA ASN A 75 -6.71 20.01 5.86
C ASN A 75 -6.78 20.61 4.45
N ASN A 76 -7.72 21.54 4.25
CA ASN A 76 -7.85 22.25 2.98
C ASN A 76 -6.53 22.98 2.68
N PHE A 77 -5.87 22.62 1.58
CA PHE A 77 -4.65 23.26 1.15
C PHE A 77 -4.87 24.78 1.04
N LYS A 78 -4.17 25.55 1.88
CA LYS A 78 -4.16 27.01 1.82
C LYS A 78 -2.83 27.45 1.21
N PRO A 79 -2.79 27.82 -0.08
CA PRO A 79 -1.56 28.29 -0.69
C PRO A 79 -1.06 29.54 0.04
N SER A 80 0.27 29.63 0.20
CA SER A 80 0.90 30.87 0.63
C SER A 80 0.60 31.99 -0.38
N PRO A 81 0.52 33.26 0.06
CA PRO A 81 0.46 34.39 -0.86
C PRO A 81 1.58 34.30 -1.91
N LYS A 82 1.31 34.69 -3.16
CA LYS A 82 2.36 34.81 -4.18
C LYS A 82 3.45 35.73 -3.66
N ARG A 83 4.72 35.29 -3.75
CA ARG A 83 5.85 36.20 -3.54
C ARG A 83 5.94 37.16 -4.73
N GLU A 84 5.98 38.45 -4.44
CA GLU A 84 6.46 39.44 -5.39
C GLU A 84 7.97 39.53 -5.19
N TRP A 85 8.72 39.15 -6.23
CA TRP A 85 10.17 39.28 -6.32
C TRP A 85 10.49 40.30 -7.41
#